data_AF-D1YK73-F1
#
_entry.id   AF-D1YK73-F1
#
_cell.length_a   1.000
_cell.length_b   1.000
_cell.length_c   1.000
_cell.angle_alpha   90.00
_cell.angle_beta   90.00
_cell.angle_gamma   90.00
#
_symmetry.space_group_name_H-M   'P 1'
#
loop_
_entity.id
_entity.type
_entity.pdbx_description
1 polymer ?
#
loop_
_entity_poly.entity_id
_entity_poly.type
_entity_poly.pdbx_seq_one_letter_code
_entity_poly.pdbx_strand_id
1 'polypeptide(L)' 'MIDLKNVGQKQTNLLRDAYLNKKVAHSYLFVDPMQKKGLNTAYWLACLFNCLGENKPDGTCNNCQRILDGNHPDVF' A
#
# COMPACT_ATOMS: atom_id res chain seq x y z
N MET A 1 6.20 5.81 -11.91
CA MET A 1 6.87 5.41 -10.66
C MET A 1 5.92 5.64 -9.50
N ILE A 2 5.75 4.60 -8.68
CA ILE A 2 4.93 4.62 -7.45
C ILE A 2 5.63 5.49 -6.40
N ASP A 3 4.86 6.30 -5.68
CA ASP A 3 5.38 7.16 -4.62
C ASP A 3 4.53 7.02 -3.35
N LEU A 4 5.08 6.35 -2.34
CA LEU A 4 4.43 6.09 -1.06
C LEU A 4 4.19 7.36 -0.22
N LYS A 5 4.83 8.49 -0.57
CA LYS A 5 4.59 9.79 0.09
C LYS A 5 3.39 10.53 -0.51
N ASN A 6 2.98 10.20 -1.74
CA ASN A 6 1.84 10.82 -2.42
C ASN A 6 0.63 9.88 -2.47
N VAL A 7 -0.02 9.70 -1.31
CA VAL A 7 -1.16 8.79 -1.11
C VAL A 7 -2.38 9.54 -0.57
N GLY A 8 -3.55 8.90 -0.61
CA GLY A 8 -4.74 9.37 0.11
C GLY A 8 -4.58 9.17 1.62
N GLN A 9 -4.16 10.18 2.38
CA GLN A 9 -3.86 10.05 3.81
C GLN A 9 -5.05 9.54 4.65
N LYS A 10 -6.27 9.99 4.33
CA LYS A 10 -7.48 9.51 5.03
C LYS A 10 -7.72 8.03 4.75
N GLN A 11 -7.50 7.61 3.51
CA GLN A 11 -7.66 6.23 3.06
C GLN A 11 -6.60 5.31 3.68
N THR A 12 -5.33 5.73 3.70
CA THR A 12 -4.26 4.93 4.31
C THR A 12 -4.42 4.79 5.82
N ASN A 13 -4.96 5.81 6.51
CA ASN A 13 -5.31 5.68 7.93
C ASN A 13 -6.41 4.63 8.15
N LEU A 14 -7.51 4.70 7.39
CA LEU A 14 -8.59 3.70 7.47
C LEU A 14 -8.10 2.28 7.18
N LEU A 15 -7.25 2.13 6.15
CA LEU A 15 -6.66 0.85 5.78
C LEU A 15 -5.70 0.32 6.85
N ARG A 16 -4.89 1.20 7.46
CA ARG A 16 -4.02 0.85 8.59
C ARG A 16 -4.84 0.35 9.77
N ASP A 17 -5.91 1.04 10.11
CA ASP A 17 -6.79 0.65 11.21
C ASP A 17 -7.43 -0.71 10.92
N ALA A 18 -7.92 -0.93 9.70
CA ALA A 18 -8.44 -2.23 9.28
C ALA A 18 -7.39 -3.35 9.37
N TYR A 19 -6.15 -3.09 8.94
CA TYR A 19 -5.02 -4.02 9.02
C TYR A 19 -4.71 -4.40 10.47
N LEU A 20 -4.54 -3.41 11.35
CA LEU A 20 -4.23 -3.63 12.77
C LEU A 20 -5.33 -4.40 13.49
N ASN A 21 -6.59 -4.17 13.12
CA ASN A 21 -7.75 -4.81 13.72
C ASN A 21 -8.16 -6.13 13.04
N LYS A 22 -7.40 -6.62 12.04
CA LYS A 22 -7.74 -7.83 11.25
C LYS A 22 -9.14 -7.77 10.60
N LYS A 23 -9.54 -6.58 10.13
CA LYS A 23 -10.85 -6.28 9.51
C LYS A 23 -10.72 -5.85 8.05
N VAL A 24 -9.72 -6.34 7.33
CA VAL A 24 -9.50 -5.99 5.93
C VAL A 24 -10.51 -6.71 5.04
N ALA A 25 -11.08 -5.99 4.07
CA ALA A 25 -11.99 -6.53 3.08
C ALA A 25 -11.22 -7.26 1.96
N HIS A 26 -11.90 -8.18 1.27
CA HIS A 26 -11.29 -8.92 0.14
C HIS A 26 -11.01 -8.02 -1.08
N SER A 27 -11.69 -6.88 -1.21
CA SER A 27 -11.55 -5.97 -2.34
C SER A 27 -11.72 -4.51 -1.93
N TYR A 28 -11.03 -3.63 -2.65
CA TYR A 28 -11.09 -2.18 -2.51
C TYR A 28 -11.13 -1.52 -3.89
N LEU A 29 -12.01 -0.54 -4.05
CA LEU A 29 -12.08 0.32 -5.24
C LEU A 29 -11.53 1.70 -4.89
N PHE A 30 -10.40 2.08 -5.49
CA PHE A 30 -9.79 3.39 -5.30
C PHE A 30 -10.30 4.36 -6.38
N VAL A 31 -11.14 5.31 -5.98
CA VAL A 31 -11.64 6.38 -6.86
C VAL A 31 -11.00 7.69 -6.45
N ASP A 32 -10.15 8.25 -7.29
CA ASP A 32 -9.47 9.53 -7.05
C ASP A 32 -9.41 10.34 -8.36
N PRO A 33 -9.70 11.67 -8.35
CA PRO A 33 -9.57 12.53 -9.53
C PRO A 33 -8.15 12.49 -10.12
N MET A 34 -7.14 12.29 -9.27
CA MET A 34 -5.77 12.07 -9.69
C MET A 34 -5.47 10.57 -9.63
N GLN A 35 -5.59 9.90 -10.78
CA GLN A 35 -5.36 8.45 -10.92
C GLN A 35 -4.08 7.97 -10.23
N LYS A 36 -2.99 8.74 -10.33
CA LYS A 36 -1.70 8.42 -9.70
C LYS A 36 -1.80 8.27 -8.17
N LYS A 37 -2.63 9.09 -7.50
CA LYS A 37 -2.82 9.04 -6.05
C LYS A 37 -3.60 7.79 -5.62
N GLY A 38 -4.63 7.44 -6.39
CA GLY A 38 -5.36 6.18 -6.21
C GLY A 38 -4.43 4.98 -6.35
N LEU A 39 -3.62 4.95 -7.42
CA LEU A 39 -2.64 3.90 -7.66
C LEU A 39 -1.58 3.82 -6.55
N ASN A 40 -1.00 4.95 -6.14
CA ASN A 40 -0.05 5.01 -5.03
C ASN A 40 -0.66 4.48 -3.73
N THR A 41 -1.94 4.76 -3.47
CA THR A 41 -2.66 4.27 -2.27
C THR A 41 -2.87 2.75 -2.33
N ALA A 42 -3.16 2.19 -3.51
CA ALA A 42 -3.25 0.75 -3.71
C ALA A 42 -1.91 0.05 -3.45
N TYR A 43 -0.81 0.57 -4.01
CA TYR A 43 0.53 0.03 -3.77
C TYR A 43 0.99 0.22 -2.32
N TRP A 44 0.58 1.31 -1.67
CA TRP A 44 0.81 1.51 -0.25
C TRP A 44 0.17 0.40 0.60
N LEU A 45 -1.05 -0.03 0.25
CA LEU A 45 -1.72 -1.16 0.89
C LEU A 45 -0.97 -2.48 0.64
N ALA A 46 -0.56 -2.73 -0.60
CA ALA A 46 0.23 -3.92 -0.94
C ALA A 46 1.54 -3.97 -0.14
N CYS A 47 2.23 -2.84 -0.02
CA CYS A 47 3.41 -2.71 0.83
C CYS A 47 3.06 -2.93 2.31
N LEU A 48 1.96 -2.39 2.84
CA LEU A 48 1.58 -2.56 4.25
C LEU A 48 1.49 -4.06 4.63
N PHE A 49 0.89 -4.87 3.75
CA PHE A 49 0.71 -6.30 3.97
C PHE A 49 2.00 -7.09 3.88
N ASN A 50 2.85 -6.78 2.90
CA ASN A 50 4.05 -7.56 2.60
C ASN A 50 5.32 -7.04 3.30
N CYS A 51 5.26 -5.85 3.93
CA CYS A 51 6.41 -5.24 4.58
C CYS A 51 6.98 -6.12 5.69
N LEU A 52 8.32 -6.21 5.72
CA LEU A 52 9.07 -6.97 6.72
C LEU A 52 9.60 -6.09 7.86
N GLY A 53 9.73 -4.78 7.66
CA GLY A 53 10.14 -3.84 8.71
C GLY A 53 9.06 -3.64 9.78
N GLU A 54 9.47 -3.04 10.90
CA GLU A 54 8.59 -2.76 12.04
C GLU A 54 7.58 -1.65 11.72
N ASN A 55 8.03 -0.58 11.04
CA ASN A 55 7.22 0.59 10.72
C ASN A 55 6.52 0.44 9.36
N LYS A 56 5.43 -0.33 9.30
CA LYS A 56 4.78 -0.70 8.04
C LYS A 56 3.86 0.39 7.44
N PRO A 57 3.84 0.56 6.10
CA PRO A 57 4.89 0.14 5.18
C PRO A 57 6.15 1.00 5.34
N ASP A 58 7.33 0.38 5.35
CA ASP A 58 8.60 1.10 5.50
C ASP A 58 9.13 1.67 4.17
N GLY A 59 8.73 1.06 3.06
CA GLY A 59 9.18 1.44 1.73
C GLY A 59 10.63 1.07 1.43
N THR A 60 11.36 0.42 2.33
CA THR A 60 12.81 0.17 2.20
C THR A 60 13.20 -1.30 2.38
N CYS A 61 12.36 -2.13 3.00
CA CYS A 61 12.61 -3.56 3.07
C CYS A 61 12.53 -4.22 1.68
N ASN A 62 13.12 -5.42 1.56
CA ASN A 62 13.16 -6.18 0.31
C ASN A 62 11.77 -6.35 -0.34
N ASN A 63 10.74 -6.69 0.44
CA ASN A 63 9.39 -6.87 -0.09
C ASN A 63 8.81 -5.54 -0.61
N CYS A 64 8.96 -4.44 0.12
CA CYS A 64 8.50 -3.14 -0.34
C CYS A 64 9.22 -2.70 -1.63
N GLN A 65 10.54 -2.83 -1.70
CA GLN A 65 11.31 -2.48 -2.90
C GLN A 65 10.87 -3.32 -4.11
N ARG A 66 10.73 -4.64 -3.96
CA ARG A 66 10.23 -5.52 -5.02
C ARG A 66 8.83 -5.13 -5.50
N ILE A 67 7.94 -4.73 -4.61
CA ILE A 67 6.59 -4.25 -4.99
C ILE A 67 6.69 -2.95 -5.79
N LEU A 68 7.50 -2.00 -5.32
CA LEU A 68 7.69 -0.70 -5.97
C LEU A 68 8.37 -0.83 -7.35
N ASP A 69 9.19 -1.86 -7.53
CA ASP A 69 9.85 -2.21 -8.79
C ASP A 69 8.99 -3.11 -9.70
N GLY A 70 7.82 -3.56 -9.23
CA GLY A 70 6.93 -4.44 -10.00
C GLY A 70 7.40 -5.89 -10.13
N ASN A 71 8.24 -6.38 -9.21
CA ASN A 71 8.91 -7.68 -9.23
C ASN A 71 8.62 -8.56 -7.98
N HIS A 72 7.53 -8.26 -7.25
CA HIS A 72 7.12 -9.06 -6.10
C HIS A 72 6.21 -10.21 -6.55
N PRO A 73 6.46 -11.47 -6.14
CA PRO A 73 5.75 -12.63 -6.68
C PRO A 73 4.26 -12.66 -6.32
N ASP A 74 3.88 -12.03 -5.21
CA ASP A 74 2.50 -12.00 -4.71
C ASP A 74 1.74 -10.71 -5.06
N VAL A 75 2.32 -9.81 -5.89
CA VAL A 75 1.69 -8.54 -6.28
C VAL A 75 1.82 -8.37 -7.79
N PHE A 76 0.68 -8.34 -8.49
CA PHE A 76 0.56 -8.32 -9.95
C PHE A 76 -0.01 -7.00 -10.46
#